data_AF-A0A2G6PTF6-F1
#
_entry.id   AF-A0A2G6PTF6-F1
#
_cell.length_a   1.000
_cell.length_b   1.000
_cell.length_c   1.000
_cell.angle_alpha   90.00
_cell.angle_beta   90.00
_cell.angle_gamma   90.00
#
_symmetry.space_group_name_H-M   'P 1'
#
loop_
_entity.id
_entity.type
_entity.pdbx_description
1 polymer ?
#
loop_
_entity_poly.entity_id
_entity_poly.type
_entity_poly.pdbx_seq_one_letter_code
_entity_poly.pdbx_strand_id
1 'polypeptide(L)' 'MKREGRNVKGVKRMNSYEVAAVSYALHLYLSELHDEESNVITLKRVDNKYSPWNSKVYGLNEQ' A
#
# COMPACT_ATOMS: atom_id res chain seq x y z
N MET A 1 36.07 -4.17 42.28
CA MET A 1 35.23 -3.71 41.16
C MET A 1 33.83 -4.30 41.30
N LYS A 2 32.87 -3.54 41.86
CA LYS A 2 31.45 -3.94 41.90
C LYS A 2 30.82 -3.53 40.57
N ARG A 3 30.32 -4.48 39.79
CA ARG A 3 29.51 -4.20 38.60
C ARG A 3 28.06 -4.05 39.04
N GLU A 4 27.55 -2.83 39.02
CA GLU A 4 26.12 -2.59 39.22
C GLU A 4 25.35 -3.15 38.02
N GLY A 5 24.47 -4.12 38.29
CA GLY A 5 23.63 -4.73 37.28
C GLY A 5 22.63 -3.72 36.72
N ARG A 6 22.53 -3.65 35.39
CA ARG A 6 21.53 -2.82 34.69
C ARG A 6 20.13 -3.15 35.20
N ASN A 7 19.47 -2.16 35.80
CA ASN A 7 18.06 -2.22 36.12
C ASN A 7 17.26 -2.23 34.80
N VAL A 8 16.75 -3.40 34.41
CA VAL A 8 15.78 -3.50 33.32
C VAL A 8 14.45 -2.97 33.85
N LYS A 9 14.06 -1.78 33.39
CA LYS A 9 12.75 -1.18 33.73
C LYS A 9 11.67 -2.20 33.35
N GLY A 10 10.87 -2.60 34.32
CA GLY A 10 9.82 -3.60 34.15
C GLY A 10 8.84 -3.20 33.06
N VAL A 11 8.37 -4.19 32.31
CA VAL A 11 7.36 -4.02 31.25
C VAL A 11 6.09 -3.46 31.89
N LYS A 12 5.78 -2.19 31.59
CA LYS A 12 4.52 -1.56 32.01
C LYS A 12 3.38 -2.26 31.28
N ARG A 13 2.53 -2.98 32.00
CA ARG A 13 1.29 -3.52 31.43
C ARG A 13 0.31 -2.37 31.23
N MET A 14 -0.02 -2.09 29.97
CA MET A 14 -1.03 -1.11 29.62
C MET A 14 -2.43 -1.68 29.84
N ASN A 15 -3.33 -0.85 30.33
CA ASN A 15 -4.75 -1.20 30.42
C ASN A 15 -5.39 -1.19 29.03
N SER A 16 -6.52 -1.89 28.88
CA SER A 16 -7.24 -2.01 27.60
C SER A 16 -7.63 -0.66 26.99
N TYR A 17 -8.02 0.31 27.80
CA TYR A 17 -8.37 1.66 27.33
C TYR A 17 -7.14 2.46 26.86
N GLU A 18 -5.95 2.25 27.45
CA GLU A 18 -4.72 2.90 27.01
C GLU A 18 -4.31 2.39 25.62
N VAL A 19 -4.42 1.07 25.41
CA VAL A 19 -4.17 0.45 24.10
C VAL A 19 -5.19 0.93 23.06
N ALA A 20 -6.47 1.03 23.43
CA ALA A 20 -7.51 1.53 22.53
C ALA A 20 -7.27 2.99 22.15
N ALA A 21 -6.91 3.85 23.11
CA ALA A 21 -6.62 5.27 22.86
C ALA A 21 -5.41 5.45 21.93
N VAL A 22 -4.33 4.71 22.15
CA VAL A 22 -3.13 4.75 21.29
C VAL A 22 -3.46 4.24 19.88
N SER A 23 -4.19 3.13 19.79
CA SER A 23 -4.61 2.56 18.50
C SER A 23 -5.48 3.55 17.72
N TYR A 24 -6.39 4.25 18.39
CA TYR A 24 -7.25 5.25 17.78
C TYR A 24 -6.48 6.49 17.30
N ALA A 25 -5.53 6.98 18.11
CA ALA A 25 -4.66 8.08 17.70
C ALA A 25 -3.82 7.74 16.46
N LEU A 26 -3.28 6.52 16.40
CA LEU A 26 -2.57 6.02 15.22
C LEU A 26 -3.49 5.86 14.01
N HIS A 27 -4.71 5.36 14.21
CA HIS A 27 -5.69 5.22 13.14
C HIS A 27 -6.04 6.57 12.52
N LEU A 28 -6.33 7.61 13.33
CA LEU A 28 -6.59 8.95 12.82
C LEU A 28 -5.39 9.52 12.05
N TYR A 29 -4.18 9.39 12.61
CA TYR A 29 -2.96 9.88 11.97
C TYR A 29 -2.68 9.21 10.61
N LEU A 30 -2.91 7.90 10.50
CA LEU A 30 -2.70 7.17 9.25
C LEU A 30 -3.87 7.33 8.27
N SER A 31 -5.08 7.56 8.75
CA SER A 31 -6.27 7.73 7.92
C SER A 31 -6.23 9.03 7.10
N GLU A 32 -5.52 10.06 7.56
CA GLU A 32 -5.34 11.31 6.82
C GLU A 32 -4.36 11.18 5.64
N LEU A 33 -3.56 10.11 5.58
CA LEU A 33 -2.49 9.99 4.59
C LEU A 33 -2.95 9.40 3.24
N HIS A 34 -4.13 8.78 3.21
CA HIS A 34 -4.69 8.16 2.02
C HIS A 34 -5.86 9.00 1.52
N ASP A 35 -5.79 9.49 0.27
CA ASP A 35 -6.95 10.05 -0.43
C ASP A 35 -7.98 8.93 -0.69
N GLU A 36 -9.27 9.27 -0.78
CA GLU A 36 -10.30 8.28 -1.09
C GLU A 36 -10.13 7.81 -2.54
N GLU A 37 -9.39 6.71 -2.72
CA GLU A 37 -9.18 6.13 -4.03
C GLU A 37 -10.52 5.61 -4.58
N SER A 38 -10.86 6.03 -5.80
CA SER A 38 -12.04 5.48 -6.49
C SER A 38 -11.77 4.01 -6.82
N ASN A 39 -12.61 3.10 -6.31
CA ASN A 39 -12.57 1.68 -6.63
C ASN A 39 -12.89 1.37 -8.13
N VAL A 40 -13.01 2.38 -8.99
CA VAL A 40 -13.31 2.24 -10.42
C VAL A 40 -12.03 2.36 -11.24
N ILE A 41 -11.46 1.22 -11.62
CA ILE A 41 -10.34 1.16 -12.56
C ILE A 41 -10.89 1.45 -13.97
N THR A 42 -10.71 2.69 -14.46
CA THR A 42 -11.13 3.07 -15.82
C THR A 42 -10.08 2.62 -16.84
N LEU A 43 -10.25 1.44 -17.43
CA LEU A 43 -9.43 0.96 -18.53
C LEU A 43 -9.86 1.61 -19.85
N LYS A 44 -9.08 2.57 -20.36
CA LYS A 44 -9.26 3.10 -21.72
C LYS A 44 -8.82 2.03 -22.74
N ARG A 45 -9.78 1.32 -23.34
CA ARG A 45 -9.50 0.50 -24.53
C ARG A 45 -9.18 1.44 -25.69
N VAL A 46 -7.91 1.46 -26.08
CA VAL A 46 -7.49 2.07 -27.34
C VAL A 46 -7.66 0.98 -28.39
N ASP A 47 -8.55 1.16 -29.36
CA ASP A 47 -8.65 0.27 -30.51
C ASP A 47 -7.37 0.44 -31.34
N ASN A 48 -6.35 -0.37 -31.05
CA ASN A 48 -5.19 -0.51 -31.91
C ASN A 48 -5.64 -1.19 -33.21
N LYS A 49 -6.20 -0.41 -34.15
CA LYS A 49 -6.57 -0.90 -35.50
C LYS A 49 -5.39 -1.57 -36.20
N TYR A 50 -4.18 -1.17 -35.85
CA TYR A 50 -2.95 -1.80 -36.30
C TYR A 50 -2.00 -1.91 -35.11
N SER A 51 -1.83 -3.11 -34.56
CA SER A 51 -0.68 -3.39 -33.70
C SER A 51 0.52 -3.66 -34.62
N PRO A 52 1.75 -3.21 -34.28
CA PRO A 52 2.95 -3.51 -35.06
C PRO A 52 3.19 -5.01 -35.29
N TRP A 53 2.62 -5.85 -34.41
CA TRP A 53 2.59 -7.31 -34.56
C TRP A 53 1.60 -7.79 -35.64
N ASN A 54 0.41 -7.18 -35.73
CA ASN A 54 -0.60 -7.52 -36.73
C ASN A 54 -0.34 -6.88 -38.10
N SER A 55 0.39 -5.76 -38.17
CA SER A 55 0.81 -5.13 -39.44
C SER A 55 1.64 -6.06 -40.33
N LYS A 56 2.32 -7.06 -39.74
CA LYS A 56 3.15 -8.01 -40.47
C LYS A 56 2.36 -9.16 -41.11
N VAL A 57 1.10 -9.36 -40.73
CA VAL A 57 0.22 -10.43 -41.27
C VAL A 57 -0.36 -10.03 -42.62
N TYR A 58 -0.58 -8.74 -42.88
CA TYR A 58 -1.18 -8.25 -44.13
C TYR A 58 -0.19 -8.11 -45.29
N GLY A 59 1.10 -7.93 -45.02
CA GLY A 59 2.12 -7.80 -46.07
C GLY A 59 2.40 -9.08 -46.88
N LEU A 60 1.90 -10.23 -46.42
CA LEU A 60 2.04 -11.52 -47.11
C LEU A 60 0.82 -11.88 -47.99
N ASN A 61 -0.29 -11.13 -47.87
CA ASN A 61 -1.50 -11.33 -48.67
C ASN A 61 -1.62 -10.32 -49.84
N GLU A 62 -0.69 -9.38 -49.98
CA GLU A 62 -0.67 -8.36 -51.04
C GLU A 62 0.47 -8.57 -52.07
N GLN A 63 0.97 -9.80 -52.24
CA GLN A 63 1.95 -10.16 -53.29
C GLN A 63 1.35 -11.12 -54.33
#